data_AF-A0AAV7JYC8-F1
#
_entry.id   AF-A0AAV7JYC8-F1
#
_cell.length_a   1.000
_cell.length_b   1.000
_cell.length_c   1.000
_cell.angle_alpha   90.00
_cell.angle_beta   90.00
_cell.angle_gamma   90.00
#
_symmetry.space_group_name_H-M   'P 1'
#
loop_
_entity.id
_entity.type
_entity.pdbx_description
1 polymer ?
#
loop_
_entity_poly.entity_id
_entity_poly.type
_entity_poly.pdbx_seq_one_letter_code
_entity_poly.pdbx_strand_id
1 'polypeptide(L)'
;MGAGHTKQYHDSDDDDNDSAGEKVTLDMSLFTDNMPTIDKSEIFGILRDYGISITTHIFHIIVQDMEKACIALANKFEDVTLPIIAKETSAFTNWSESQRFPSLICYPRNKHDLVKILKHPGFMGNKIGLLGSTYSSENMFGHSETILINFLHFNAFGEDEEKRAIIVDKKNCIVSISAGCSILEKHGALGILKDPMLLPSSVIFTDGQYTGISATGSHGCSFTEGSVSDRIRKITFLDAEGKENVLDIDKDEKKLRAGAIGLGSYGIITELQFKMERETLVVTESHYWTLSQMKYHLHNRPSDWISFEHYWWPFGSVSLSDAFQCLKTGRLTNYDYEQDKVYCRIVRYYRDPYDKKYPYFEKYSKSYIYPDEPHNIFPELKGRKDYTYYFQEVLVWLRKYFFMEYEDKVDPRLKIIPERITPLGHVLILKLLKQLQFWSEFGKPKISTYFNAVHYLPMVSALPARLNNVELCFKASSKTADPSVERESYDNYFRALNELGVRIQDEAYYGRFPVNLCVESRICGSSPCPLAPCYSTQSKKFCFLDIISSIHTPSWKHFGNEFFQVIKSIDPNVKPSLGKQWVHIDGIYDHIREVCKEGLAELKELQQEYDKDGRFMTPAITKLFED
;
A
#
# COMPACT_ATOMS: atom_id res chain seq x y z
N MET A 1 -12.14 -65.95 18.50
CA MET A 1 -11.79 -64.89 19.49
C MET A 1 -10.28 -64.90 19.67
N GLY A 2 -9.64 -63.75 19.89
CA GLY A 2 -8.35 -63.62 20.60
C GLY A 2 -7.06 -64.19 19.99
N ALA A 3 -6.25 -63.30 19.39
CA ALA A 3 -4.76 -63.18 19.47
C ALA A 3 -3.80 -64.36 19.12
N GLY A 4 -2.63 -64.02 18.52
CA GLY A 4 -1.48 -64.94 18.47
C GLY A 4 -0.35 -64.67 17.44
N HIS A 5 0.67 -63.89 17.83
CA HIS A 5 2.10 -63.99 17.46
C HIS A 5 2.64 -64.28 16.03
N THR A 6 3.22 -63.24 15.41
CA THR A 6 4.64 -63.12 14.96
C THR A 6 5.47 -64.35 14.55
N LYS A 7 6.06 -64.34 13.32
CA LYS A 7 7.53 -64.34 13.04
C LYS A 7 7.92 -64.43 11.53
N GLN A 8 9.05 -63.78 11.16
CA GLN A 8 10.19 -64.18 10.27
C GLN A 8 9.92 -65.10 9.04
N TYR A 9 10.56 -65.02 7.84
CA TYR A 9 11.75 -64.32 7.27
C TYR A 9 11.65 -64.43 5.69
N HIS A 10 12.58 -64.11 4.76
CA HIS A 10 13.99 -63.64 4.67
C HIS A 10 14.22 -62.91 3.29
N ASP A 11 15.49 -62.66 2.92
CA ASP A 11 16.17 -62.18 1.68
C ASP A 11 15.53 -62.56 0.30
N SER A 12 15.77 -61.87 -0.84
CA SER A 12 17.07 -61.48 -1.44
C SER A 12 16.99 -60.54 -2.68
N ASP A 13 18.00 -59.68 -2.80
CA ASP A 13 18.85 -59.26 -3.95
C ASP A 13 18.32 -58.76 -5.34
N ASP A 14 18.90 -57.61 -5.73
CA ASP A 14 19.44 -57.14 -7.04
C ASP A 14 18.61 -56.53 -8.23
N ASP A 15 19.30 -55.54 -8.84
CA ASP A 15 19.29 -54.92 -10.19
C ASP A 15 18.14 -54.03 -10.77
N ASP A 16 18.47 -52.73 -10.85
CA ASP A 16 18.27 -51.73 -11.93
C ASP A 16 17.22 -51.95 -13.06
N ASN A 17 16.27 -51.00 -13.21
CA ASN A 17 16.36 -49.90 -14.21
C ASN A 17 15.13 -48.95 -14.29
N ASP A 18 15.36 -47.81 -14.96
CA ASP A 18 14.42 -46.93 -15.69
C ASP A 18 13.11 -46.41 -15.06
N SER A 19 13.21 -45.16 -14.62
CA SER A 19 12.28 -44.04 -14.88
C SER A 19 10.82 -44.34 -15.28
N ALA A 20 9.90 -44.15 -14.33
CA ALA A 20 8.50 -43.84 -14.62
C ALA A 20 8.06 -42.66 -13.74
N GLY A 21 7.93 -41.46 -14.34
CA GLY A 21 7.45 -40.28 -13.60
C GLY A 21 5.95 -40.36 -13.32
N GLU A 22 5.56 -40.32 -12.04
CA GLU A 22 4.15 -40.32 -11.66
C GLU A 22 3.42 -39.09 -12.23
N LYS A 23 2.44 -39.34 -13.11
CA LYS A 23 1.50 -38.30 -13.53
C LYS A 23 0.52 -37.99 -12.41
N VAL A 24 0.91 -37.07 -11.53
CA VAL A 24 -0.02 -36.38 -10.63
C VAL A 24 -1.13 -35.74 -11.47
N THR A 25 -2.26 -36.43 -11.55
CA THR A 25 -3.39 -36.03 -12.39
C THR A 25 -4.37 -35.29 -11.51
N LEU A 26 -4.41 -33.97 -11.65
CA LEU A 26 -5.19 -33.10 -10.78
C LEU A 26 -6.68 -33.23 -11.14
N ASP A 27 -7.47 -33.79 -10.22
CA ASP A 27 -8.88 -34.10 -10.46
C ASP A 27 -9.73 -32.82 -10.48
N MET A 28 -10.11 -32.42 -11.69
CA MET A 28 -10.93 -31.23 -11.94
C MET A 28 -12.42 -31.42 -11.62
N SER A 29 -12.89 -32.63 -11.21
CA SER A 29 -14.28 -32.84 -10.81
C SER A 29 -14.66 -32.06 -9.55
N LEU A 30 -13.72 -31.84 -8.63
CA LEU A 30 -13.94 -31.03 -7.42
C LEU A 30 -14.33 -29.56 -7.70
N PHE A 31 -14.14 -29.07 -8.94
CA PHE A 31 -14.53 -27.72 -9.36
C PHE A 31 -15.97 -27.61 -9.87
N THR A 32 -16.75 -28.70 -9.99
CA THR A 32 -18.03 -28.66 -10.73
C THR A 32 -19.28 -28.38 -9.89
N ASP A 33 -19.31 -28.79 -8.63
CA ASP A 33 -20.59 -29.11 -7.98
C ASP A 33 -21.27 -27.97 -7.22
N ASN A 34 -20.64 -26.79 -7.15
CA ASN A 34 -21.20 -25.61 -6.46
C ASN A 34 -21.19 -24.32 -7.32
N MET A 35 -20.83 -24.41 -8.61
CA MET A 35 -20.90 -23.29 -9.55
C MET A 35 -22.30 -23.19 -10.18
N PRO A 36 -22.95 -22.01 -10.21
CA PRO A 36 -24.06 -21.76 -11.13
C PRO A 36 -23.58 -21.96 -12.57
N THR A 37 -24.40 -22.59 -13.42
CA THR A 37 -24.01 -23.02 -14.78
C THR A 37 -23.76 -21.86 -15.74
N ILE A 38 -22.54 -21.32 -15.70
CA ILE A 38 -21.91 -20.67 -16.86
C ILE A 38 -21.58 -21.77 -17.87
N ASP A 39 -22.03 -21.63 -19.12
CA ASP A 39 -21.80 -22.66 -20.14
C ASP A 39 -20.31 -22.70 -20.52
N LYS A 40 -19.67 -23.81 -20.16
CA LYS A 40 -18.25 -24.08 -20.44
C LYS A 40 -18.00 -24.17 -21.95
N SER A 41 -18.98 -24.60 -22.74
CA SER A 41 -18.84 -24.75 -24.20
C SER A 41 -18.71 -23.41 -24.92
N GLU A 42 -19.36 -22.35 -24.43
CA GLU A 42 -19.26 -21.00 -25.00
C GLU A 42 -17.84 -20.43 -24.80
N ILE A 43 -17.31 -20.51 -23.57
CA ILE A 43 -15.96 -20.04 -23.24
C ILE A 43 -14.89 -20.86 -23.97
N PHE A 44 -14.97 -22.19 -23.95
CA PHE A 44 -13.99 -23.05 -24.62
C PHE A 44 -14.11 -23.07 -26.15
N GLY A 45 -15.28 -22.73 -26.71
CA GLY A 45 -15.45 -22.47 -28.14
C GLY A 45 -14.71 -21.19 -28.54
N ILE A 46 -15.02 -20.07 -27.89
CA ILE A 46 -14.41 -18.76 -28.19
C ILE A 46 -12.88 -18.80 -28.07
N LEU A 47 -12.33 -19.42 -27.02
CA LEU A 47 -10.86 -19.54 -26.86
C LEU A 47 -10.22 -20.38 -27.98
N ARG A 48 -10.92 -21.39 -28.49
CA ARG A 48 -10.46 -22.24 -29.61
C ARG A 48 -10.48 -21.48 -30.93
N ASP A 49 -11.51 -20.66 -31.17
CA ASP A 49 -11.64 -19.83 -32.38
C ASP A 49 -10.54 -18.75 -32.48
N TYR A 50 -10.00 -18.29 -31.35
CA TYR A 50 -8.82 -17.42 -31.30
C TYR A 50 -7.47 -18.17 -31.36
N GLY A 51 -7.48 -19.50 -31.53
CA GLY A 51 -6.26 -20.32 -31.60
C GLY A 51 -5.51 -20.46 -30.27
N ILE A 52 -6.13 -20.15 -29.13
CA ILE A 52 -5.50 -20.20 -27.81
C ILE A 52 -5.53 -21.64 -27.29
N SER A 53 -4.50 -22.40 -27.63
CA SER A 53 -4.30 -23.76 -27.12
C SER A 53 -3.61 -23.76 -25.77
N ILE A 54 -4.36 -24.00 -24.69
CA ILE A 54 -3.80 -24.18 -23.34
C ILE A 54 -3.31 -25.64 -23.19
N THR A 55 -2.08 -25.90 -23.62
CA THR A 55 -1.40 -27.19 -23.41
C THR A 55 -0.57 -27.20 -22.13
N THR A 56 -0.71 -28.26 -21.34
CA THR A 56 -0.12 -28.45 -20.01
C THR A 56 1.41 -28.70 -20.04
N HIS A 57 2.19 -27.70 -20.46
CA HIS A 57 3.62 -27.87 -20.71
C HIS A 57 4.54 -26.74 -20.20
N ILE A 58 4.05 -25.90 -19.28
CA ILE A 58 4.87 -24.87 -18.59
C ILE A 58 4.89 -25.17 -17.09
N PHE A 59 5.57 -26.25 -16.71
CA PHE A 59 5.77 -26.61 -15.29
C PHE A 59 7.15 -27.26 -14.98
N HIS A 60 7.80 -27.89 -15.96
CA HIS A 60 9.06 -28.63 -15.75
C HIS A 60 10.37 -27.88 -16.07
N ILE A 61 10.31 -26.67 -16.66
CA ILE A 61 11.49 -25.94 -17.21
C ILE A 61 11.79 -24.67 -16.40
N ILE A 62 11.55 -24.67 -15.07
CA ILE A 62 11.71 -23.48 -14.21
C ILE A 62 12.54 -23.75 -12.94
N VAL A 63 12.70 -25.00 -12.50
CA VAL A 63 13.31 -25.32 -11.19
C VAL A 63 14.85 -25.40 -11.23
N GLN A 64 15.49 -25.73 -12.36
CA GLN A 64 16.91 -26.17 -12.37
C GLN A 64 17.98 -25.11 -12.74
N ASP A 65 17.61 -23.89 -13.14
CA ASP A 65 18.58 -22.90 -13.66
C ASP A 65 18.78 -21.65 -12.79
N MET A 66 17.93 -21.40 -11.77
CA MET A 66 18.10 -20.25 -10.89
C MET A 66 19.20 -20.44 -9.83
N GLU A 67 19.42 -21.66 -9.33
CA GLU A 67 20.46 -21.91 -8.30
C GLU A 67 21.88 -21.63 -8.82
N LYS A 68 22.16 -22.02 -10.07
CA LYS A 68 23.49 -21.89 -10.69
C LYS A 68 23.92 -20.43 -10.89
N ALA A 69 22.96 -19.53 -11.12
CA ALA A 69 23.23 -18.09 -11.28
C ALA A 69 23.64 -17.43 -9.95
N CYS A 70 23.00 -17.82 -8.84
CA CYS A 70 23.30 -17.27 -7.51
C CYS A 70 24.67 -17.72 -6.99
N ILE A 71 25.02 -19.00 -7.18
CA ILE A 71 26.30 -19.57 -6.73
C ILE A 71 27.50 -18.92 -7.45
N ALA A 72 27.33 -18.52 -8.72
CA ALA A 72 28.39 -17.87 -9.50
C ALA A 72 28.74 -16.44 -9.03
N LEU A 73 27.86 -15.76 -8.30
CA LEU A 73 28.07 -14.39 -7.80
C LEU A 73 28.68 -14.34 -6.40
N ALA A 74 28.46 -15.36 -5.58
CA ALA A 74 29.00 -15.42 -4.21
C ALA A 74 30.54 -15.46 -4.18
N ASN A 75 31.16 -16.18 -5.12
CA ASN A 75 32.59 -16.50 -5.12
C ASN A 75 33.49 -15.35 -5.67
N LYS A 76 33.18 -14.09 -5.33
CA LYS A 76 33.92 -12.92 -5.84
C LYS A 76 34.18 -11.78 -4.86
N PHE A 77 33.77 -11.92 -3.60
CA PHE A 77 33.97 -10.93 -2.53
C PHE A 77 34.31 -11.59 -1.19
N GLU A 78 35.35 -12.43 -1.18
CA GLU A 78 36.07 -12.74 0.07
C GLU A 78 36.99 -11.55 0.44
N ASP A 79 37.29 -11.39 1.74
CA ASP A 79 38.09 -10.30 2.35
C ASP A 79 37.45 -8.90 2.54
N VAL A 80 36.19 -8.84 2.99
CA VAL A 80 35.69 -7.69 3.80
C VAL A 80 35.00 -8.18 5.09
N THR A 81 35.78 -8.48 6.12
CA THR A 81 35.29 -8.90 7.45
C THR A 81 34.79 -7.75 8.32
N LEU A 82 33.75 -7.05 7.86
CA LEU A 82 32.92 -6.19 8.71
C LEU A 82 31.86 -7.06 9.43
N PRO A 83 31.90 -7.20 10.77
CA PRO A 83 30.99 -8.09 11.49
C PRO A 83 29.55 -7.55 11.49
N ILE A 84 28.72 -8.11 10.60
CA ILE A 84 27.25 -8.00 10.60
C ILE A 84 26.75 -6.53 10.50
N ILE A 85 27.20 -5.78 9.49
CA ILE A 85 26.65 -4.44 9.17
C ILE A 85 26.25 -4.33 7.70
N ALA A 86 27.17 -4.57 6.75
CA ALA A 86 26.85 -4.62 5.32
C ALA A 86 26.44 -6.04 4.93
N LYS A 87 25.30 -6.20 4.25
CA LYS A 87 24.81 -7.51 3.81
C LYS A 87 24.46 -7.49 2.33
N GLU A 88 25.35 -8.10 1.55
CA GLU A 88 25.22 -8.42 0.11
C GLU A 88 25.13 -7.21 -0.85
N THR A 89 25.92 -7.26 -1.93
CA THR A 89 25.70 -6.40 -3.11
C THR A 89 24.52 -6.95 -3.90
N SER A 90 23.31 -6.64 -3.44
CA SER A 90 22.06 -7.10 -4.02
C SER A 90 21.45 -6.03 -4.94
N ALA A 91 20.53 -6.44 -5.82
CA ALA A 91 19.70 -5.51 -6.57
C ALA A 91 18.56 -5.03 -5.66
N PHE A 92 18.70 -3.83 -5.07
CA PHE A 92 17.59 -3.15 -4.41
C PHE A 92 16.41 -3.08 -5.39
N THR A 93 15.22 -3.38 -4.90
CA THR A 93 13.95 -3.28 -5.62
C THR A 93 12.90 -2.73 -4.65
N ASN A 94 12.06 -1.77 -5.05
CA ASN A 94 10.98 -1.25 -4.22
C ASN A 94 9.69 -2.10 -4.37
N TRP A 95 8.69 -1.86 -3.51
CA TRP A 95 7.47 -2.70 -3.45
C TRP A 95 6.72 -2.83 -4.78
N SER A 96 6.65 -1.77 -5.59
CA SER A 96 5.98 -1.79 -6.89
C SER A 96 6.83 -2.35 -8.03
N GLU A 97 8.12 -2.65 -7.80
CA GLU A 97 9.16 -2.93 -8.81
C GLU A 97 9.42 -1.79 -9.81
N SER A 98 8.93 -0.56 -9.53
CA SER A 98 9.20 0.64 -10.35
C SER A 98 10.65 1.12 -10.29
N GLN A 99 11.40 0.67 -9.29
CA GLN A 99 12.83 0.91 -9.13
C GLN A 99 13.59 -0.39 -8.96
N ARG A 100 14.70 -0.55 -9.67
CA ARG A 100 15.67 -1.62 -9.44
C ARG A 100 17.10 -1.20 -9.77
N PHE A 101 18.02 -1.31 -8.82
CA PHE A 101 19.44 -0.99 -9.02
C PHE A 101 20.37 -1.78 -8.06
N PRO A 102 21.61 -2.11 -8.47
CA PRO A 102 22.58 -2.69 -7.55
C PRO A 102 22.98 -1.67 -6.48
N SER A 103 23.04 -2.08 -5.21
CA SER A 103 23.37 -1.19 -4.10
C SER A 103 24.10 -1.93 -2.99
N LEU A 104 24.87 -1.21 -2.18
CA LEU A 104 25.27 -1.68 -0.86
C LEU A 104 24.12 -1.42 0.13
N ILE A 105 23.73 -2.43 0.91
CA ILE A 105 22.70 -2.30 1.94
C ILE A 105 23.29 -2.62 3.32
N CYS A 106 23.09 -1.71 4.26
CA CYS A 106 23.52 -1.82 5.65
C CYS A 106 22.32 -2.01 6.59
N TYR A 107 22.44 -2.90 7.57
CA TYR A 107 21.38 -3.29 8.50
C TYR A 107 21.77 -2.99 9.96
N PRO A 108 21.76 -1.70 10.40
CA PRO A 108 22.08 -1.34 11.77
C PRO A 108 21.04 -1.88 12.77
N ARG A 109 21.50 -2.37 13.92
CA ARG A 109 20.62 -2.83 15.00
C ARG A 109 20.30 -1.72 16.02
N ASN A 110 21.19 -0.74 16.12
CA ASN A 110 21.17 0.29 17.16
C ASN A 110 21.87 1.58 16.69
N LYS A 111 21.80 2.63 17.52
CA LYS A 111 22.40 3.96 17.23
C LYS A 111 23.91 3.89 16.99
N HIS A 112 24.60 2.98 17.67
CA HIS A 112 26.05 2.82 17.58
C HIS A 112 26.49 2.27 16.21
N ASP A 113 25.73 1.32 15.66
CA ASP A 113 25.95 0.80 14.31
C ASP A 113 25.70 1.89 13.24
N LEU A 114 24.71 2.78 13.42
CA LEU A 114 24.51 3.95 12.55
C LEU A 114 25.72 4.90 12.56
N VAL A 115 26.28 5.20 13.74
CA VAL A 115 27.45 6.09 13.86
C VAL A 115 28.70 5.46 13.21
N LYS A 116 28.86 4.12 13.29
CA LYS A 116 29.90 3.40 12.55
C LYS A 116 29.73 3.53 11.03
N ILE A 117 28.50 3.36 10.51
CA ILE A 117 28.20 3.52 9.08
C ILE A 117 28.52 4.96 8.63
N LEU A 118 27.98 5.96 9.33
CA LEU A 118 28.17 7.38 8.97
C LEU A 118 29.64 7.82 8.93
N LYS A 119 30.49 7.23 9.80
CA LYS A 119 31.92 7.56 9.94
C LYS A 119 32.86 6.56 9.26
N HIS A 120 32.34 5.58 8.52
CA HIS A 120 33.17 4.59 7.84
C HIS A 120 33.95 5.27 6.70
N PRO A 121 35.30 5.18 6.64
CA PRO A 121 36.09 5.93 5.66
C PRO A 121 35.70 5.67 4.20
N GLY A 122 35.35 4.42 3.88
CA GLY A 122 34.88 4.05 2.53
C GLY A 122 33.47 4.51 2.18
N PHE A 123 32.74 5.16 3.10
CA PHE A 123 31.39 5.72 2.91
C PHE A 123 31.37 7.27 3.01
N MET A 124 32.54 7.90 3.13
CA MET A 124 32.67 9.36 3.16
C MET A 124 32.49 9.95 1.76
N GLY A 125 31.62 10.95 1.63
CA GLY A 125 31.25 11.55 0.33
C GLY A 125 30.13 10.82 -0.43
N ASN A 126 29.83 9.55 -0.11
CA ASN A 126 28.65 8.86 -0.66
C ASN A 126 27.34 9.51 -0.19
N LYS A 127 26.33 9.43 -1.06
CA LYS A 127 24.93 9.66 -0.68
C LYS A 127 24.39 8.48 0.13
N ILE A 128 23.44 8.75 1.01
CA ILE A 128 22.81 7.81 1.94
C ILE A 128 21.30 7.84 1.72
N GLY A 129 20.72 6.67 1.43
CA GLY A 129 19.28 6.46 1.30
C GLY A 129 18.75 5.67 2.49
N LEU A 130 17.52 5.98 2.92
CA LEU A 130 16.90 5.36 4.10
C LEU A 130 15.80 4.39 3.67
N LEU A 131 15.92 3.12 4.08
CA LEU A 131 14.96 2.06 3.78
C LEU A 131 14.16 1.66 5.02
N GLY A 132 12.85 1.90 4.95
CA GLY A 132 11.86 1.08 5.65
C GLY A 132 11.45 -0.13 4.80
N SER A 133 10.19 -0.57 4.91
CA SER A 133 9.57 -1.67 4.16
C SER A 133 9.35 -1.37 2.66
N THR A 134 10.09 -0.41 2.08
CA THR A 134 10.19 -0.12 0.63
C THR A 134 8.90 0.25 -0.12
N TYR A 135 7.83 0.59 0.59
CA TYR A 135 6.50 0.91 0.01
C TYR A 135 6.43 2.15 -0.90
N SER A 136 7.40 3.07 -0.83
CA SER A 136 7.39 4.24 -1.74
C SER A 136 7.51 3.76 -3.18
N SER A 137 6.55 4.17 -4.01
CA SER A 137 6.55 3.83 -5.44
C SER A 137 7.41 4.78 -6.29
N GLU A 138 8.16 5.67 -5.64
CA GLU A 138 8.88 6.79 -6.23
C GLU A 138 10.35 6.85 -5.80
N ASN A 139 11.18 7.53 -6.60
CA ASN A 139 12.65 7.62 -6.54
C ASN A 139 13.24 8.38 -5.33
N MET A 140 12.68 8.16 -4.15
CA MET A 140 13.12 8.75 -2.88
C MET A 140 14.35 8.03 -2.31
N PHE A 141 14.59 6.78 -2.70
CA PHE A 141 15.61 5.91 -2.09
C PHE A 141 17.05 6.16 -2.58
N GLY A 142 17.24 6.61 -3.83
CA GLY A 142 18.58 6.86 -4.40
C GLY A 142 18.86 6.11 -5.70
N HIS A 143 20.13 5.80 -5.94
CA HIS A 143 20.65 5.13 -7.14
C HIS A 143 21.86 4.26 -6.79
N SER A 144 22.53 3.65 -7.78
CA SER A 144 23.59 2.65 -7.58
C SER A 144 24.86 3.09 -6.84
N GLU A 145 25.04 4.40 -6.59
CA GLU A 145 26.17 4.95 -5.82
C GLU A 145 25.74 5.38 -4.40
N THR A 146 24.44 5.28 -4.12
CA THR A 146 23.83 5.56 -2.81
C THR A 146 24.02 4.35 -1.90
N ILE A 147 24.41 4.58 -0.64
CA ILE A 147 24.47 3.54 0.38
C ILE A 147 23.10 3.49 1.07
N LEU A 148 22.47 2.32 1.10
CA LEU A 148 21.13 2.15 1.65
C LEU A 148 21.20 1.64 3.09
N ILE A 149 20.51 2.34 4.01
CA ILE A 149 20.45 1.97 5.43
C ILE A 149 19.04 1.44 5.73
N ASN A 150 18.94 0.16 6.09
CA ASN A 150 17.68 -0.54 6.31
C ASN A 150 17.39 -0.76 7.79
N PHE A 151 16.26 -0.25 8.26
CA PHE A 151 15.86 -0.25 9.67
C PHE A 151 15.17 -1.54 10.15
N LEU A 152 15.09 -2.60 9.32
CA LEU A 152 14.43 -3.88 9.65
C LEU A 152 14.89 -4.55 10.96
N HIS A 153 16.04 -4.15 11.52
CA HIS A 153 16.57 -4.66 12.79
C HIS A 153 16.76 -3.57 13.86
N PHE A 154 16.26 -2.34 13.64
CA PHE A 154 16.47 -1.16 14.51
C PHE A 154 15.39 -1.06 15.61
N ASN A 155 15.38 -2.04 16.51
CA ASN A 155 14.29 -2.27 17.47
C ASN A 155 14.65 -1.97 18.94
N ALA A 156 15.63 -1.10 19.18
CA ALA A 156 16.04 -0.66 20.52
C ALA A 156 16.24 0.86 20.63
N PHE A 157 16.13 1.40 21.85
CA PHE A 157 16.45 2.82 22.12
C PHE A 157 17.91 3.01 22.56
N GLY A 158 18.73 3.58 21.68
CA GLY A 158 20.11 3.95 22.00
C GLY A 158 21.09 2.79 21.79
N GLU A 159 21.96 2.54 22.77
CA GLU A 159 23.00 1.50 22.76
C GLU A 159 22.68 0.31 23.69
N ASP A 160 21.48 0.29 24.27
CA ASP A 160 21.06 -0.64 25.32
C ASP A 160 20.02 -1.63 24.77
N GLU A 161 20.44 -2.87 24.55
CA GLU A 161 19.61 -3.93 23.95
C GLU A 161 18.45 -4.40 24.85
N GLU A 162 18.43 -4.04 26.15
CA GLU A 162 17.28 -4.32 27.03
C GLU A 162 16.12 -3.32 26.82
N LYS A 163 16.36 -2.18 26.15
CA LYS A 163 15.34 -1.16 25.89
C LYS A 163 14.47 -1.52 24.68
N ARG A 164 13.30 -2.10 24.97
CA ARG A 164 12.18 -2.34 24.03
C ARG A 164 11.98 -1.19 23.03
N ALA A 165 11.68 -1.51 21.77
CA ALA A 165 11.35 -0.58 20.67
C ALA A 165 10.28 0.50 20.95
N ILE A 166 9.52 0.41 22.05
CA ILE A 166 8.32 1.22 22.34
C ILE A 166 8.29 1.60 23.83
N ILE A 167 8.09 2.90 24.13
CA ILE A 167 7.89 3.45 25.47
C ILE A 167 6.55 4.18 25.53
N VAL A 168 5.78 3.99 26.61
CA VAL A 168 4.38 4.47 26.72
C VAL A 168 4.14 5.26 28.01
N ASP A 169 3.88 6.55 27.88
CA ASP A 169 3.30 7.39 28.93
C ASP A 169 1.77 7.34 28.86
N LYS A 170 1.20 6.54 29.77
CA LYS A 170 -0.25 6.35 29.92
C LYS A 170 -0.99 7.54 30.50
N LYS A 171 -0.31 8.42 31.24
CA LYS A 171 -0.93 9.61 31.85
C LYS A 171 -1.17 10.67 30.78
N ASN A 172 -0.16 10.92 29.95
CA ASN A 172 -0.22 11.95 28.92
C ASN A 172 -0.69 11.42 27.56
N CYS A 173 -0.88 10.10 27.40
CA CYS A 173 -1.17 9.43 26.13
C CYS A 173 -0.09 9.73 25.07
N ILE A 174 1.16 9.50 25.45
CA ILE A 174 2.34 9.72 24.60
C ILE A 174 3.05 8.39 24.40
N VAL A 175 3.47 8.11 23.16
CA VAL A 175 4.20 6.90 22.79
C VAL A 175 5.45 7.28 22.00
N SER A 176 6.62 6.96 22.56
CA SER A 176 7.90 6.96 21.83
C SER A 176 8.09 5.60 21.17
N ILE A 177 8.63 5.60 19.94
CA ILE A 177 9.01 4.40 19.18
C ILE A 177 10.39 4.55 18.53
N SER A 178 11.12 3.44 18.40
CA SER A 178 12.37 3.38 17.63
C SER A 178 12.11 3.39 16.13
N ALA A 179 13.13 3.76 15.34
CA ALA A 179 12.98 3.95 13.89
C ALA A 179 12.67 2.69 13.05
N GLY A 180 12.99 1.50 13.55
CA GLY A 180 12.61 0.22 12.92
C GLY A 180 11.18 -0.23 13.21
N CYS A 181 10.50 0.39 14.19
CA CYS A 181 9.20 -0.06 14.68
C CYS A 181 8.09 0.11 13.62
N SER A 182 7.55 -1.02 13.16
CA SER A 182 6.38 -1.09 12.28
C SER A 182 5.07 -0.74 13.02
N ILE A 183 4.02 -0.46 12.24
CA ILE A 183 2.65 -0.34 12.76
C ILE A 183 2.20 -1.60 13.51
N LEU A 184 2.62 -2.78 13.05
CA LEU A 184 2.29 -4.09 13.59
C LEU A 184 2.96 -4.32 14.95
N GLU A 185 4.27 -4.04 15.07
CA GLU A 185 4.98 -4.13 16.36
C GLU A 185 4.43 -3.10 17.35
N LYS A 186 4.16 -1.86 16.90
CA LYS A 186 3.58 -0.81 17.73
C LYS A 186 2.22 -1.21 18.31
N HIS A 187 1.29 -1.69 17.48
CA HIS A 187 -0.06 -2.01 17.94
C HIS A 187 -0.20 -3.42 18.51
N GLY A 188 0.68 -4.36 18.15
CA GLY A 188 0.87 -5.60 18.90
C GLY A 188 1.21 -5.28 20.36
N ALA A 189 2.22 -4.42 20.60
CA ALA A 189 2.54 -3.98 21.95
C ALA A 189 1.42 -3.16 22.62
N LEU A 190 0.85 -2.15 21.94
CA LEU A 190 -0.18 -1.28 22.53
C LEU A 190 -1.52 -1.98 22.78
N GLY A 191 -1.89 -2.97 21.97
CA GLY A 191 -3.10 -3.79 22.13
C GLY A 191 -2.95 -4.91 23.17
N ILE A 192 -1.73 -5.43 23.37
CA ILE A 192 -1.40 -6.37 24.46
C ILE A 192 -1.20 -5.64 25.80
N LEU A 193 -0.90 -4.34 25.78
CA LEU A 193 -0.83 -3.50 26.97
C LEU A 193 -2.23 -3.22 27.55
N LYS A 194 -2.32 -3.24 28.89
CA LYS A 194 -3.56 -3.07 29.69
C LYS A 194 -4.33 -1.75 29.51
N ASP A 195 -3.85 -0.84 28.66
CA ASP A 195 -4.45 0.48 28.39
C ASP A 195 -4.28 0.77 26.89
N PRO A 196 -5.26 0.38 26.04
CA PRO A 196 -5.11 0.49 24.60
C PRO A 196 -5.21 1.94 24.11
N MET A 197 -4.38 2.27 23.12
CA MET A 197 -4.29 3.60 22.50
C MET A 197 -4.35 3.50 20.98
N LEU A 198 -5.04 4.46 20.35
CA LEU A 198 -5.13 4.59 18.90
C LEU A 198 -4.34 5.80 18.39
N LEU A 199 -3.98 5.77 17.11
CA LEU A 199 -3.52 6.94 16.36
C LEU A 199 -4.66 7.38 15.41
N PRO A 200 -5.21 8.60 15.54
CA PRO A 200 -6.42 8.99 14.80
C PRO A 200 -6.27 9.03 13.27
N SER A 201 -5.13 9.52 12.75
CA SER A 201 -4.72 9.30 11.36
C SER A 201 -3.69 8.18 11.31
N SER A 202 -4.02 7.07 10.67
CA SER A 202 -3.13 5.92 10.44
C SER A 202 -3.35 5.42 9.01
N VAL A 203 -2.29 4.90 8.38
CA VAL A 203 -2.37 4.30 7.04
C VAL A 203 -3.02 2.92 7.10
N ILE A 204 -3.44 2.38 5.96
CA ILE A 204 -4.17 1.11 5.90
C ILE A 204 -3.29 -0.13 6.22
N PHE A 205 -2.04 -0.17 5.75
CA PHE A 205 -1.12 -1.30 5.92
C PHE A 205 -0.45 -1.31 7.30
N THR A 206 -0.02 -2.49 7.77
CA THR A 206 0.53 -2.66 9.15
C THR A 206 2.03 -2.88 9.24
N ASP A 207 2.73 -3.18 8.15
CA ASP A 207 4.13 -3.60 8.15
C ASP A 207 5.13 -2.49 7.78
N GLY A 208 4.65 -1.27 7.50
CA GLY A 208 5.50 -0.10 7.31
C GLY A 208 5.96 0.54 8.64
N GLN A 209 7.19 1.06 8.67
CA GLN A 209 7.74 1.81 9.79
C GLN A 209 7.26 3.25 9.78
N TYR A 210 7.00 3.78 10.97
CA TYR A 210 6.51 5.15 11.16
C TYR A 210 7.44 6.24 10.65
N THR A 211 8.74 5.99 10.59
CA THR A 211 9.74 6.92 10.06
C THR A 211 9.52 7.22 8.57
N GLY A 212 9.41 6.18 7.74
CA GLY A 212 9.09 6.32 6.32
C GLY A 212 7.68 6.90 6.10
N ILE A 213 6.69 6.40 6.84
CA ILE A 213 5.29 6.85 6.78
C ILE A 213 5.17 8.35 7.09
N SER A 214 5.88 8.82 8.13
CA SER A 214 5.92 10.24 8.50
C SER A 214 6.67 11.08 7.47
N ALA A 215 7.84 10.62 7.01
CA ALA A 215 8.71 11.37 6.13
C ALA A 215 8.04 11.74 4.79
N THR A 216 7.08 10.93 4.31
CA THR A 216 6.30 11.20 3.08
C THR A 216 4.95 11.89 3.34
N GLY A 217 4.60 12.22 4.59
CA GLY A 217 3.32 12.87 4.93
C GLY A 217 2.11 11.95 4.81
N SER A 218 2.30 10.64 4.98
CA SER A 218 1.23 9.63 4.80
C SER A 218 0.08 9.81 5.81
N HIS A 219 -1.13 9.37 5.44
CA HIS A 219 -2.39 9.73 6.10
C HIS A 219 -3.41 8.58 6.03
N GLY A 220 -4.45 8.67 6.87
CA GLY A 220 -5.64 7.84 6.78
C GLY A 220 -6.75 8.46 5.92
N CYS A 221 -8.00 8.28 6.36
CA CYS A 221 -9.22 8.71 5.67
C CYS A 221 -10.21 9.46 6.61
N SER A 222 -9.72 10.04 7.71
CA SER A 222 -10.53 10.75 8.71
C SER A 222 -10.90 12.17 8.27
N PHE A 223 -12.18 12.55 8.41
CA PHE A 223 -12.67 13.89 8.10
C PHE A 223 -12.02 15.00 8.94
N THR A 224 -11.44 14.70 10.12
CA THR A 224 -10.88 15.72 11.04
C THR A 224 -9.36 15.76 11.04
N GLU A 225 -8.68 14.67 10.66
CA GLU A 225 -7.22 14.53 10.78
C GLU A 225 -6.54 14.69 9.42
N GLY A 226 -5.36 15.32 9.40
CA GLY A 226 -4.46 15.29 8.25
C GLY A 226 -3.56 14.05 8.27
N SER A 227 -2.24 14.26 8.34
CA SER A 227 -1.24 13.20 8.23
C SER A 227 -0.95 12.50 9.56
N VAL A 228 -0.28 11.34 9.49
CA VAL A 228 0.35 10.66 10.63
C VAL A 228 1.33 11.61 11.36
N SER A 229 2.02 12.45 10.60
CA SER A 229 3.04 13.40 11.08
C SER A 229 2.44 14.53 11.94
N ASP A 230 1.13 14.81 11.80
CA ASP A 230 0.41 15.83 12.57
C ASP A 230 0.45 15.54 14.09
N ARG A 231 0.55 14.26 14.47
CA ARG A 231 0.52 13.80 15.86
C ARG A 231 1.91 13.67 16.48
N ILE A 232 2.99 14.03 15.79
CA ILE A 232 4.35 14.00 16.35
C ILE A 232 4.55 15.15 17.35
N ARG A 233 5.27 14.84 18.45
CA ARG A 233 5.63 15.77 19.53
C ARG A 233 7.15 15.96 19.66
N LYS A 234 7.94 14.95 19.31
CA LYS A 234 9.41 14.98 19.36
C LYS A 234 9.98 14.06 18.29
N ILE A 235 11.11 14.47 17.71
CA ILE A 235 11.92 13.68 16.76
C ILE A 235 13.35 13.66 17.29
N THR A 236 13.91 12.47 17.52
CA THR A 236 15.35 12.29 17.79
C THR A 236 16.00 11.72 16.53
N PHE A 237 17.14 12.28 16.11
CA PHE A 237 17.80 11.91 14.86
C PHE A 237 19.32 12.09 14.92
N LEU A 238 20.05 11.45 14.00
CA LEU A 238 21.47 11.69 13.75
C LEU A 238 21.64 12.65 12.56
N ASP A 239 22.53 13.63 12.70
CA ASP A 239 23.00 14.48 11.60
C ASP A 239 24.05 13.76 10.72
N ALA A 240 24.53 14.43 9.67
CA ALA A 240 25.50 13.89 8.71
C ALA A 240 26.87 13.53 9.34
N GLU A 241 27.19 14.09 10.52
CA GLU A 241 28.37 13.82 11.33
C GLU A 241 28.13 12.68 12.34
N GLY A 242 26.92 12.10 12.40
CA GLY A 242 26.53 11.09 13.38
C GLY A 242 26.39 11.61 14.80
N LYS A 243 26.19 12.92 14.97
CA LYS A 243 25.82 13.54 16.26
C LYS A 243 24.29 13.52 16.39
N GLU A 244 23.81 13.32 17.62
CA GLU A 244 22.39 13.28 17.92
C GLU A 244 21.82 14.68 18.14
N ASN A 245 20.64 14.92 17.56
CA ASN A 245 19.88 16.16 17.66
C ASN A 245 18.40 15.83 17.96
N VAL A 246 17.67 16.81 18.47
CA VAL A 246 16.26 16.66 18.88
C VAL A 246 15.44 17.85 18.38
N LEU A 247 14.38 17.56 17.64
CA LEU A 247 13.28 18.50 17.40
C LEU A 247 12.18 18.21 18.42
N ASP A 248 11.57 19.26 18.97
CA ASP A 248 10.68 19.20 20.13
C ASP A 248 9.63 20.29 20.01
N ILE A 249 8.35 19.91 19.92
CA ILE A 249 7.25 20.80 19.56
C ILE A 249 7.00 21.87 20.61
N ASP A 250 7.31 21.59 21.87
CA ASP A 250 7.16 22.52 22.99
C ASP A 250 8.36 23.49 23.11
N LYS A 251 9.30 23.43 22.15
CA LYS A 251 10.44 24.36 22.01
C LYS A 251 10.41 25.10 20.67
N ASP A 252 10.16 24.39 19.58
CA ASP A 252 10.10 24.94 18.23
C ASP A 252 9.14 24.10 17.37
N GLU A 253 7.86 24.50 17.35
CA GLU A 253 6.86 23.83 16.52
C GLU A 253 7.17 23.96 15.02
N LYS A 254 7.58 25.14 14.52
CA LYS A 254 7.89 25.36 13.09
C LYS A 254 8.88 24.31 12.61
N LYS A 255 10.03 24.23 13.28
CA LYS A 255 11.12 23.33 12.93
C LYS A 255 10.73 21.86 13.04
N LEU A 256 9.94 21.48 14.05
CA LEU A 256 9.41 20.12 14.14
C LEU A 256 8.40 19.80 13.02
N ARG A 257 7.51 20.73 12.65
CA ARG A 257 6.51 20.53 11.58
C ARG A 257 7.15 20.34 10.22
N ALA A 258 8.23 21.05 9.93
CA ALA A 258 9.05 20.81 8.73
C ALA A 258 9.75 19.44 8.80
N GLY A 259 10.44 19.12 9.91
CA GLY A 259 11.16 17.85 10.07
C GLY A 259 10.26 16.61 10.06
N ALA A 260 9.02 16.74 10.53
CA ALA A 260 8.03 15.65 10.57
C ALA A 260 7.64 15.11 9.18
N ILE A 261 7.82 15.89 8.11
CA ILE A 261 7.70 15.47 6.70
C ILE A 261 9.02 15.79 5.97
N GLY A 262 10.14 15.44 6.61
CA GLY A 262 11.48 15.82 6.12
C GLY A 262 12.03 14.98 4.97
N LEU A 263 11.27 14.03 4.41
CA LEU A 263 11.68 13.15 3.29
C LEU A 263 12.98 12.34 3.51
N GLY A 264 13.53 12.32 4.72
CA GLY A 264 14.87 11.78 5.04
C GLY A 264 16.04 12.76 4.82
N SER A 265 15.77 13.94 4.25
CA SER A 265 16.77 14.86 3.66
C SER A 265 17.72 15.59 4.63
N TYR A 266 17.43 15.60 5.93
CA TYR A 266 18.21 16.36 6.93
C TYR A 266 18.93 15.48 7.96
N GLY A 267 18.68 14.16 7.97
CA GLY A 267 19.23 13.28 8.99
C GLY A 267 18.50 11.95 9.17
N ILE A 268 19.16 11.04 9.88
CA ILE A 268 18.66 9.70 10.18
C ILE A 268 17.80 9.73 11.44
N ILE A 269 16.47 9.73 11.31
CA ILE A 269 15.55 9.64 12.45
C ILE A 269 15.78 8.31 13.19
N THR A 270 15.93 8.36 14.52
CA THR A 270 16.18 7.20 15.40
C THR A 270 15.04 6.94 16.40
N GLU A 271 14.33 7.98 16.83
CA GLU A 271 13.11 7.90 17.65
C GLU A 271 12.05 8.91 17.14
N LEU A 272 10.79 8.48 17.13
CA LEU A 272 9.63 9.36 16.99
C LEU A 272 8.74 9.27 18.24
N GLN A 273 8.24 10.40 18.71
CA GLN A 273 7.26 10.48 19.80
C GLN A 273 5.93 11.02 19.32
N PHE A 274 4.85 10.26 19.54
CA PHE A 274 3.49 10.57 19.11
C PHE A 274 2.58 10.93 20.29
N LYS A 275 1.69 11.90 20.06
CA LYS A 275 0.48 12.12 20.86
C LYS A 275 -0.62 11.18 20.36
N MET A 276 -0.92 10.16 21.16
CA MET A 276 -1.97 9.18 20.90
C MET A 276 -3.29 9.61 21.54
N GLU A 277 -4.37 8.92 21.19
CA GLU A 277 -5.66 8.98 21.89
C GLU A 277 -6.01 7.62 22.51
N ARG A 278 -7.04 7.58 23.35
CA ARG A 278 -7.52 6.32 23.93
C ARG A 278 -8.26 5.51 22.86
N GLU A 279 -8.02 4.22 22.82
CA GLU A 279 -8.74 3.32 21.91
C GLU A 279 -10.26 3.39 22.17
N THR A 280 -11.05 3.31 21.11
CA THR A 280 -12.51 3.44 21.18
C THR A 280 -13.20 2.39 20.31
N LEU A 281 -14.48 2.13 20.58
CA LEU A 281 -15.29 1.26 19.74
C LEU A 281 -15.93 2.08 18.61
N VAL A 282 -15.95 1.50 17.42
CA VAL A 282 -16.49 2.11 16.20
C VAL A 282 -17.31 1.11 15.41
N VAL A 283 -18.17 1.65 14.55
CA VAL A 283 -18.95 0.89 13.58
C VAL A 283 -18.32 1.08 12.20
N THR A 284 -17.88 -0.01 11.58
CA THR A 284 -17.60 -0.05 10.14
C THR A 284 -18.89 -0.36 9.39
N GLU A 285 -19.23 0.48 8.43
CA GLU A 285 -20.26 0.21 7.41
C GLU A 285 -19.61 0.05 6.01
N SER A 286 -20.35 -0.53 5.08
CA SER A 286 -19.86 -0.88 3.74
C SER A 286 -21.01 -0.89 2.75
N HIS A 287 -20.96 -0.02 1.75
CA HIS A 287 -22.06 0.23 0.83
C HIS A 287 -21.60 0.13 -0.62
N TYR A 288 -22.54 -0.16 -1.54
CA TYR A 288 -22.28 -0.17 -2.98
C TYR A 288 -23.26 0.77 -3.70
N TRP A 289 -22.75 1.93 -4.08
CA TRP A 289 -23.51 3.08 -4.58
C TRP A 289 -23.08 3.43 -6.00
N THR A 290 -23.94 4.06 -6.80
CA THR A 290 -23.47 4.82 -7.97
C THR A 290 -22.79 6.12 -7.52
N LEU A 291 -22.03 6.79 -8.40
CA LEU A 291 -21.42 8.10 -8.10
C LEU A 291 -22.47 9.12 -7.60
N SER A 292 -23.66 9.14 -8.22
CA SER A 292 -24.79 9.99 -7.84
C SER A 292 -25.37 9.65 -6.45
N GLN A 293 -25.41 8.37 -6.09
CA GLN A 293 -25.81 7.92 -4.74
C GLN A 293 -24.75 8.27 -3.69
N MET A 294 -23.46 8.06 -3.99
CA MET A 294 -22.35 8.51 -3.14
C MET A 294 -22.41 10.02 -2.90
N LYS A 295 -22.69 10.81 -3.94
CA LYS A 295 -22.89 12.27 -3.85
C LYS A 295 -24.04 12.64 -2.91
N TYR A 296 -25.19 11.99 -3.06
CA TYR A 296 -26.32 12.19 -2.15
C TYR A 296 -25.97 11.88 -0.69
N HIS A 297 -25.31 10.73 -0.43
CA HIS A 297 -24.98 10.32 0.93
C HIS A 297 -23.90 11.19 1.58
N LEU A 298 -22.87 11.62 0.83
CA LEU A 298 -21.77 12.42 1.40
C LEU A 298 -22.20 13.86 1.73
N HIS A 299 -23.03 14.50 0.89
CA HIS A 299 -23.59 15.83 1.20
C HIS A 299 -24.64 15.82 2.33
N ASN A 300 -25.20 14.66 2.67
CA ASN A 300 -26.15 14.48 3.77
C ASN A 300 -25.57 13.60 4.89
N ARG A 301 -24.23 13.55 5.03
CA ARG A 301 -23.57 12.68 6.01
C ARG A 301 -23.92 13.09 7.46
N PRO A 302 -24.20 12.13 8.34
CA PRO A 302 -24.18 12.35 9.78
C PRO A 302 -22.83 12.89 10.28
N SER A 303 -22.88 13.66 11.37
CA SER A 303 -21.69 14.18 12.07
C SER A 303 -20.90 13.12 12.84
N ASP A 304 -21.46 11.92 13.04
CA ASP A 304 -20.79 10.79 13.71
C ASP A 304 -19.87 9.96 12.78
N TRP A 305 -19.79 10.29 11.50
CA TRP A 305 -18.83 9.72 10.55
C TRP A 305 -17.43 10.25 10.85
N ILE A 306 -16.53 9.35 11.25
CA ILE A 306 -15.11 9.60 11.52
C ILE A 306 -14.34 9.64 10.20
N SER A 307 -14.54 8.61 9.36
CA SER A 307 -13.81 8.44 8.11
C SER A 307 -14.73 8.07 6.94
N PHE A 308 -14.26 8.40 5.74
CA PHE A 308 -14.86 8.01 4.47
C PHE A 308 -13.78 7.71 3.44
N GLU A 309 -13.88 6.54 2.83
CA GLU A 309 -13.05 6.08 1.73
C GLU A 309 -13.92 5.37 0.68
N HIS A 310 -13.51 5.40 -0.58
CA HIS A 310 -14.18 4.64 -1.62
C HIS A 310 -13.19 3.98 -2.59
N TYR A 311 -13.63 2.86 -3.17
CA TYR A 311 -12.96 2.16 -4.24
C TYR A 311 -13.94 1.99 -5.40
N TRP A 312 -13.52 2.46 -6.56
CA TRP A 312 -14.23 2.33 -7.82
C TRP A 312 -13.39 1.45 -8.74
N TRP A 313 -13.93 0.30 -9.14
CA TRP A 313 -13.39 -0.47 -10.26
C TRP A 313 -14.11 -0.01 -11.53
N PRO A 314 -13.42 0.66 -12.47
CA PRO A 314 -14.03 1.04 -13.75
C PRO A 314 -14.54 -0.18 -14.50
N PHE A 315 -15.49 0.02 -15.42
CA PHE A 315 -16.09 -1.06 -16.22
C PHE A 315 -16.95 -2.04 -15.39
N GLY A 316 -17.27 -1.71 -14.12
CA GLY A 316 -18.06 -2.58 -13.24
C GLY A 316 -19.54 -2.71 -13.61
N SER A 317 -20.05 -1.79 -14.42
CA SER A 317 -21.39 -1.82 -15.02
C SER A 317 -21.49 -2.66 -16.30
N VAL A 318 -20.34 -2.97 -16.92
CA VAL A 318 -20.27 -3.49 -18.29
C VAL A 318 -20.90 -4.88 -18.41
N SER A 319 -21.70 -5.10 -19.46
CA SER A 319 -22.31 -6.41 -19.68
C SER A 319 -21.26 -7.42 -20.15
N LEU A 320 -21.52 -8.71 -19.90
CA LEU A 320 -20.62 -9.76 -20.38
C LEU A 320 -20.56 -9.80 -21.93
N SER A 321 -21.63 -9.36 -22.61
CA SER A 321 -21.66 -9.26 -24.07
C SER A 321 -20.75 -8.14 -24.57
N ASP A 322 -20.80 -6.96 -23.94
CA ASP A 322 -19.94 -5.82 -24.27
C ASP A 322 -18.47 -6.09 -23.94
N ALA A 323 -18.19 -6.79 -22.83
CA ALA A 323 -16.84 -7.25 -22.50
C ALA A 323 -16.29 -8.26 -23.53
N PHE A 324 -17.11 -9.23 -23.98
CA PHE A 324 -16.72 -10.12 -25.09
C PHE A 324 -16.58 -9.38 -26.42
N GLN A 325 -17.41 -8.36 -26.71
CA GLN A 325 -17.27 -7.51 -27.88
C GLN A 325 -15.96 -6.69 -27.83
N CYS A 326 -15.59 -6.17 -26.67
CA CYS A 326 -14.33 -5.46 -26.42
C CYS A 326 -13.10 -6.35 -26.68
N LEU A 327 -13.14 -7.64 -26.35
CA LEU A 327 -12.09 -8.58 -26.76
C LEU A 327 -11.92 -8.65 -28.28
N LYS A 328 -13.03 -8.75 -29.04
CA LYS A 328 -12.98 -8.90 -30.51
C LYS A 328 -12.53 -7.61 -31.20
N THR A 329 -13.10 -6.47 -30.78
CA THR A 329 -12.90 -5.15 -31.40
C THR A 329 -11.68 -4.40 -30.87
N GLY A 330 -11.23 -4.74 -29.66
CA GLY A 330 -10.30 -3.94 -28.86
C GLY A 330 -10.90 -2.67 -28.25
N ARG A 331 -12.23 -2.47 -28.29
CA ARG A 331 -12.90 -1.21 -27.90
C ARG A 331 -14.22 -1.42 -27.16
N LEU A 332 -14.54 -0.52 -26.26
CA LEU A 332 -15.73 -0.58 -25.41
C LEU A 332 -16.66 0.62 -25.69
N THR A 333 -17.58 0.47 -26.63
CA THR A 333 -18.41 1.58 -27.14
C THR A 333 -19.67 1.89 -26.33
N ASN A 334 -20.08 0.96 -25.46
CA ASN A 334 -21.37 0.99 -24.77
C ASN A 334 -21.22 1.16 -23.24
N TYR A 335 -20.05 1.62 -22.79
CA TYR A 335 -19.78 1.88 -21.38
C TYR A 335 -20.28 3.27 -20.99
N ASP A 336 -21.02 3.33 -19.88
CA ASP A 336 -21.43 4.55 -19.18
C ASP A 336 -20.86 4.47 -17.77
N TYR A 337 -19.88 5.33 -17.47
CA TYR A 337 -19.20 5.33 -16.18
C TYR A 337 -20.13 5.71 -15.02
N GLU A 338 -21.25 6.41 -15.24
CA GLU A 338 -22.18 6.79 -14.16
C GLU A 338 -23.02 5.60 -13.65
N GLN A 339 -23.07 4.50 -14.41
CA GLN A 339 -23.69 3.23 -13.98
C GLN A 339 -22.76 2.37 -13.11
N ASP A 340 -21.46 2.68 -13.05
CA ASP A 340 -20.54 1.93 -12.20
C ASP A 340 -20.92 2.04 -10.73
N LYS A 341 -20.68 0.94 -9.99
CA LYS A 341 -20.86 0.92 -8.54
C LYS A 341 -19.52 1.06 -7.84
N VAL A 342 -19.44 2.10 -7.02
CA VAL A 342 -18.35 2.32 -6.09
C VAL A 342 -18.63 1.60 -4.77
N TYR A 343 -17.61 0.96 -4.22
CA TYR A 343 -17.59 0.46 -2.85
C TYR A 343 -17.22 1.61 -1.93
N CYS A 344 -18.16 2.06 -1.09
CA CYS A 344 -17.89 3.06 -0.06
C CYS A 344 -17.75 2.39 1.30
N ARG A 345 -16.71 2.74 2.03
CA ARG A 345 -16.46 2.28 3.40
C ARG A 345 -16.45 3.49 4.35
N ILE A 346 -17.12 3.32 5.48
CA ILE A 346 -17.40 4.38 6.44
C ILE A 346 -17.07 3.85 7.83
N VAL A 347 -16.36 4.63 8.65
CA VAL A 347 -16.19 4.34 10.08
C VAL A 347 -16.89 5.43 10.90
N ARG A 348 -17.70 5.02 11.88
CA ARG A 348 -18.53 5.90 12.72
C ARG A 348 -18.28 5.62 14.20
N TYR A 349 -18.42 6.61 15.08
CA TYR A 349 -18.33 6.37 16.52
C TYR A 349 -19.43 5.40 16.98
N TYR A 350 -19.06 4.37 17.75
CA TYR A 350 -20.04 3.64 18.56
C TYR A 350 -20.46 4.55 19.73
N ARG A 351 -21.72 4.46 20.17
CA ARG A 351 -22.27 5.40 21.18
C ARG A 351 -21.58 5.24 22.54
N ASP A 352 -21.34 6.39 23.18
CA ASP A 352 -20.72 6.62 24.50
C ASP A 352 -19.74 5.53 25.00
N PRO A 353 -18.41 5.73 24.84
CA PRO A 353 -17.41 4.80 25.35
C PRO A 353 -17.35 4.71 26.89
N TYR A 354 -18.15 5.50 27.63
CA TYR A 354 -18.22 5.48 29.09
C TYR A 354 -19.44 4.72 29.67
N ASP A 355 -20.31 4.09 28.86
CA ASP A 355 -21.34 3.19 29.40
C ASP A 355 -20.70 1.87 29.91
N LYS A 356 -20.43 1.87 31.23
CA LYS A 356 -19.79 0.79 31.98
C LYS A 356 -20.56 -0.55 31.99
N LYS A 357 -21.71 -0.66 31.33
CA LYS A 357 -22.50 -1.91 31.26
C LYS A 357 -22.00 -2.96 30.28
N TYR A 358 -21.05 -2.66 29.39
CA TYR A 358 -20.64 -3.59 28.33
C TYR A 358 -19.35 -4.38 28.64
N PRO A 359 -19.42 -5.66 29.05
CA PRO A 359 -18.26 -6.55 29.18
C PRO A 359 -17.68 -7.01 27.82
N TYR A 360 -17.94 -6.24 26.76
CA TYR A 360 -17.69 -6.62 25.36
C TYR A 360 -16.38 -6.07 24.79
N PHE A 361 -15.74 -5.10 25.45
CA PHE A 361 -14.43 -4.59 24.98
C PHE A 361 -13.40 -5.72 24.91
N GLU A 362 -13.33 -6.58 25.93
CA GLU A 362 -12.48 -7.79 25.91
C GLU A 362 -12.85 -8.82 24.83
N LYS A 363 -14.11 -8.85 24.37
CA LYS A 363 -14.53 -9.76 23.29
C LYS A 363 -14.01 -9.27 21.94
N TYR A 364 -14.10 -7.95 21.69
CA TYR A 364 -13.76 -7.35 20.40
C TYR A 364 -12.29 -6.92 20.28
N SER A 365 -11.57 -6.67 21.39
CA SER A 365 -10.12 -6.44 21.34
C SER A 365 -9.33 -7.70 21.01
N LYS A 366 -9.80 -8.88 21.46
CA LYS A 366 -9.17 -10.19 21.19
C LYS A 366 -9.42 -10.73 19.77
N SER A 367 -10.27 -10.08 18.96
CA SER A 367 -10.78 -10.69 17.72
C SER A 367 -9.81 -10.68 16.52
N TYR A 368 -8.81 -9.79 16.50
CA TYR A 368 -7.90 -9.59 15.35
C TYR A 368 -6.44 -9.33 15.76
N ILE A 369 -6.01 -9.85 16.91
CA ILE A 369 -4.61 -10.26 17.02
C ILE A 369 -4.47 -11.47 16.09
N TYR A 370 -3.58 -11.39 15.11
CA TYR A 370 -3.52 -12.33 13.99
C TYR A 370 -3.52 -13.79 14.49
N PRO A 371 -4.41 -14.66 13.97
CA PRO A 371 -4.17 -16.09 14.04
C PRO A 371 -3.05 -16.45 13.05
N ASP A 372 -2.19 -17.40 13.41
CA ASP A 372 -0.90 -17.67 12.75
C ASP A 372 -1.00 -18.22 11.30
N GLU A 373 -2.20 -18.36 10.74
CA GLU A 373 -2.45 -18.83 9.37
C GLU A 373 -3.63 -18.10 8.72
N PRO A 374 -3.58 -17.83 7.39
CA PRO A 374 -4.67 -17.15 6.65
C PRO A 374 -6.00 -17.92 6.65
N HIS A 375 -5.99 -19.21 7.02
CA HIS A 375 -7.17 -20.06 7.14
C HIS A 375 -8.12 -19.64 8.28
N ASN A 376 -7.63 -18.87 9.26
CA ASN A 376 -8.37 -18.53 10.47
C ASN A 376 -9.08 -17.15 10.42
N ILE A 377 -8.95 -16.39 9.31
CA ILE A 377 -9.65 -15.10 9.10
C ILE A 377 -11.18 -15.25 9.18
N PHE A 378 -11.70 -16.46 8.90
CA PHE A 378 -13.10 -16.81 9.05
C PHE A 378 -13.24 -18.09 9.90
N PRO A 379 -13.38 -17.99 11.24
CA PRO A 379 -13.60 -19.14 12.11
C PRO A 379 -14.83 -19.98 11.73
N GLU A 380 -15.82 -19.36 11.09
CA GLU A 380 -17.06 -19.98 10.61
C GLU A 380 -16.86 -20.77 9.29
N LEU A 381 -15.71 -20.62 8.63
CA LEU A 381 -15.26 -21.45 7.50
C LEU A 381 -14.30 -22.57 7.95
N LYS A 382 -14.03 -22.72 9.25
CA LYS A 382 -13.08 -23.73 9.79
C LYS A 382 -13.64 -25.15 9.65
N GLY A 383 -13.44 -25.72 8.46
CA GLY A 383 -14.04 -26.98 8.00
C GLY A 383 -14.38 -26.99 6.50
N ARG A 384 -14.48 -25.81 5.86
CA ARG A 384 -14.53 -25.63 4.40
C ARG A 384 -13.15 -25.22 3.91
N LYS A 385 -12.43 -26.07 3.19
CA LYS A 385 -11.05 -25.79 2.73
C LYS A 385 -11.00 -24.86 1.50
N ASP A 386 -12.15 -24.37 1.06
CA ASP A 386 -12.45 -24.20 -0.36
C ASP A 386 -12.76 -22.74 -0.77
N TYR A 387 -12.58 -21.77 0.14
CA TYR A 387 -12.99 -20.37 -0.10
C TYR A 387 -11.80 -19.40 -0.12
N THR A 388 -11.04 -19.28 0.97
CA THR A 388 -9.84 -18.43 0.98
C THR A 388 -8.81 -18.91 -0.05
N TYR A 389 -8.62 -20.23 -0.15
CA TYR A 389 -7.72 -20.84 -1.11
C TYR A 389 -8.18 -20.62 -2.57
N TYR A 390 -9.47 -20.77 -2.87
CA TYR A 390 -10.00 -20.50 -4.21
C TYR A 390 -9.95 -19.00 -4.57
N PHE A 391 -10.16 -18.10 -3.62
CA PHE A 391 -9.98 -16.66 -3.87
C PHE A 391 -8.51 -16.32 -4.14
N GLN A 392 -7.58 -16.94 -3.42
CA GLN A 392 -6.14 -16.81 -3.69
C GLN A 392 -5.73 -17.43 -5.02
N GLU A 393 -6.19 -18.63 -5.37
CA GLU A 393 -5.91 -19.27 -6.67
C GLU A 393 -6.52 -18.50 -7.84
N VAL A 394 -7.72 -17.92 -7.68
CA VAL A 394 -8.28 -17.00 -8.69
C VAL A 394 -7.47 -15.71 -8.77
N LEU A 395 -7.06 -15.09 -7.65
CA LEU A 395 -6.17 -13.92 -7.69
C LEU A 395 -4.79 -14.26 -8.30
N VAL A 396 -4.29 -15.48 -8.14
CA VAL A 396 -3.05 -15.98 -8.76
C VAL A 396 -3.24 -16.27 -10.26
N TRP A 397 -4.40 -16.79 -10.66
CA TRP A 397 -4.76 -16.99 -12.07
C TRP A 397 -4.94 -15.66 -12.79
N LEU A 398 -5.65 -14.71 -12.16
CA LEU A 398 -5.76 -13.32 -12.60
C LEU A 398 -4.37 -12.67 -12.67
N ARG A 399 -3.53 -12.79 -11.64
CA ARG A 399 -2.14 -12.30 -11.65
C ARG A 399 -1.34 -12.82 -12.85
N LYS A 400 -1.41 -14.12 -13.14
CA LYS A 400 -0.71 -14.74 -14.28
C LYS A 400 -1.19 -14.23 -15.65
N TYR A 401 -2.48 -13.85 -15.79
CA TYR A 401 -3.05 -13.39 -17.07
C TYR A 401 -3.13 -11.86 -17.24
N PHE A 402 -3.32 -11.10 -16.17
CA PHE A 402 -3.46 -9.64 -16.19
C PHE A 402 -2.15 -8.91 -15.85
N PHE A 403 -1.32 -9.46 -14.96
CA PHE A 403 -0.08 -8.81 -14.49
C PHE A 403 1.20 -9.37 -15.14
N MET A 404 1.07 -10.25 -16.14
CA MET A 404 2.12 -10.65 -17.09
C MET A 404 3.48 -11.02 -16.46
N GLU A 405 3.52 -11.93 -15.49
CA GLU A 405 4.77 -12.29 -14.77
C GLU A 405 5.87 -12.98 -15.61
N TYR A 406 5.70 -13.07 -16.93
CA TYR A 406 6.62 -13.73 -17.85
C TYR A 406 6.81 -12.92 -19.15
N GLU A 407 7.31 -11.68 -19.07
CA GLU A 407 7.60 -10.86 -20.25
C GLU A 407 8.47 -11.60 -21.30
N ASP A 408 9.36 -12.50 -20.86
CA ASP A 408 10.24 -13.30 -21.72
C ASP A 408 9.59 -14.57 -22.32
N LYS A 409 8.42 -14.99 -21.82
CA LYS A 409 7.77 -16.27 -22.22
C LYS A 409 6.31 -16.11 -22.69
N VAL A 410 5.71 -14.93 -22.54
CA VAL A 410 4.42 -14.58 -23.16
C VAL A 410 4.62 -14.29 -24.65
N ASP A 411 3.92 -15.04 -25.49
CA ASP A 411 3.89 -14.88 -26.96
C ASP A 411 3.67 -13.41 -27.35
N PRO A 412 4.47 -12.81 -28.25
CA PRO A 412 4.32 -11.41 -28.67
C PRO A 412 2.91 -11.02 -29.12
N ARG A 413 2.12 -11.95 -29.66
CA ARG A 413 0.71 -11.74 -30.05
C ARG A 413 -0.20 -11.53 -28.84
N LEU A 414 0.13 -12.14 -27.71
CA LEU A 414 -0.55 -11.96 -26.43
C LEU A 414 -0.13 -10.64 -25.73
N LYS A 415 0.96 -9.98 -26.13
CA LYS A 415 1.34 -8.67 -25.55
C LYS A 415 0.41 -7.51 -25.97
N ILE A 416 -0.44 -7.72 -26.99
CA ILE A 416 -1.49 -6.77 -27.44
C ILE A 416 -2.81 -6.98 -26.66
N ILE A 417 -2.87 -8.00 -25.80
CA ILE A 417 -4.11 -8.49 -25.19
C ILE A 417 -4.42 -7.97 -23.76
N PRO A 418 -3.48 -7.52 -22.88
CA PRO A 418 -3.81 -7.15 -21.50
C PRO A 418 -4.89 -6.07 -21.40
N GLU A 419 -4.73 -4.99 -22.17
CA GLU A 419 -5.72 -3.91 -22.31
C GLU A 419 -7.10 -4.43 -22.72
N ARG A 420 -7.15 -5.38 -23.66
CA ARG A 420 -8.43 -5.94 -24.15
C ARG A 420 -9.11 -6.86 -23.14
N ILE A 421 -8.36 -7.56 -22.30
CA ILE A 421 -8.95 -8.38 -21.23
C ILE A 421 -9.39 -7.51 -20.05
N THR A 422 -8.79 -6.34 -19.78
CA THR A 422 -9.12 -5.49 -18.62
C THR A 422 -10.63 -5.39 -18.30
N PRO A 423 -11.54 -5.00 -19.23
CA PRO A 423 -12.98 -4.97 -18.96
C PRO A 423 -13.58 -6.34 -18.63
N LEU A 424 -13.17 -7.40 -19.34
CA LEU A 424 -13.60 -8.76 -19.02
C LEU A 424 -13.10 -9.19 -17.62
N GLY A 425 -11.89 -8.78 -17.23
CA GLY A 425 -11.33 -9.01 -15.91
C GLY A 425 -12.19 -8.43 -14.81
N HIS A 426 -12.49 -7.13 -14.89
CA HIS A 426 -13.36 -6.48 -13.90
C HIS A 426 -14.76 -7.09 -13.88
N VAL A 427 -15.35 -7.38 -15.04
CA VAL A 427 -16.66 -8.05 -15.12
C VAL A 427 -16.63 -9.46 -14.52
N LEU A 428 -15.57 -10.25 -14.72
CA LEU A 428 -15.43 -11.58 -14.12
C LEU A 428 -15.15 -11.52 -12.61
N ILE A 429 -14.26 -10.63 -12.16
CA ILE A 429 -13.95 -10.40 -10.74
C ILE A 429 -15.20 -9.99 -9.98
N LEU A 430 -15.93 -8.99 -10.47
CA LEU A 430 -17.13 -8.47 -9.80
C LEU A 430 -18.28 -9.48 -9.82
N LYS A 431 -18.42 -10.28 -10.90
CA LYS A 431 -19.37 -11.40 -10.93
C LYS A 431 -19.00 -12.51 -9.95
N LEU A 432 -17.73 -12.90 -9.88
CA LEU A 432 -17.27 -13.94 -8.95
C LEU A 432 -17.43 -13.49 -7.49
N LEU A 433 -16.98 -12.28 -7.15
CA LEU A 433 -17.20 -11.69 -5.82
C LEU A 433 -18.68 -11.75 -5.44
N LYS A 434 -19.57 -11.35 -6.36
CA LYS A 434 -21.03 -11.37 -6.17
C LYS A 434 -21.60 -12.78 -6.01
N GLN A 435 -21.02 -13.79 -6.65
CA GLN A 435 -21.44 -15.19 -6.55
C GLN A 435 -20.96 -15.87 -5.25
N LEU A 436 -19.76 -15.55 -4.76
CA LEU A 436 -19.11 -16.20 -3.59
C LEU A 436 -19.79 -15.95 -2.23
N GLN A 437 -21.01 -15.40 -2.18
CA GLN A 437 -21.73 -14.96 -0.97
C GLN A 437 -20.98 -13.99 -0.05
N PHE A 438 -19.79 -13.52 -0.43
CA PHE A 438 -19.04 -12.44 0.25
C PHE A 438 -19.92 -11.21 0.55
N TRP A 439 -20.92 -10.98 -0.30
CA TRP A 439 -21.86 -9.87 -0.26
C TRP A 439 -22.99 -10.00 0.78
N SER A 440 -23.24 -11.19 1.36
CA SER A 440 -24.23 -11.32 2.44
C SER A 440 -23.69 -10.95 3.83
N GLU A 441 -22.36 -10.87 3.99
CA GLU A 441 -21.69 -10.36 5.20
C GLU A 441 -21.05 -8.97 4.99
N PHE A 442 -21.09 -8.43 3.77
CA PHE A 442 -20.81 -7.02 3.50
C PHE A 442 -22.07 -6.17 3.74
N GLY A 443 -21.89 -4.95 4.24
CA GLY A 443 -22.99 -4.02 4.54
C GLY A 443 -23.75 -4.27 5.85
N LYS A 444 -23.54 -5.41 6.53
CA LYS A 444 -23.84 -5.51 7.96
C LYS A 444 -22.90 -4.57 8.74
N PRO A 445 -23.39 -3.70 9.63
CA PRO A 445 -22.52 -2.88 10.48
C PRO A 445 -21.66 -3.75 11.39
N LYS A 446 -20.34 -3.56 11.37
CA LYS A 446 -19.37 -4.33 12.17
C LYS A 446 -18.80 -3.47 13.29
N ILE A 447 -18.92 -3.93 14.54
CA ILE A 447 -18.35 -3.26 15.72
C ILE A 447 -16.94 -3.78 15.96
N SER A 448 -15.97 -2.88 16.10
CA SER A 448 -14.57 -3.20 16.42
C SER A 448 -13.91 -2.06 17.20
N THR A 449 -12.64 -2.24 17.59
CA THR A 449 -11.76 -1.11 17.90
C THR A 449 -11.52 -0.23 16.66
N TYR A 450 -11.07 1.02 16.85
CA TYR A 450 -10.70 1.88 15.74
C TYR A 450 -9.49 1.35 14.98
N PHE A 451 -8.49 0.80 15.68
CA PHE A 451 -7.34 0.14 15.03
C PHE A 451 -7.79 -0.94 14.02
N ASN A 452 -8.67 -1.87 14.44
CA ASN A 452 -9.21 -2.92 13.57
C ASN A 452 -10.13 -2.36 12.45
N ALA A 453 -10.64 -1.13 12.60
CA ALA A 453 -11.43 -0.44 11.60
C ALA A 453 -10.62 0.44 10.63
N VAL A 454 -9.32 0.64 10.85
CA VAL A 454 -8.42 1.32 9.88
C VAL A 454 -7.53 0.30 9.17
N HIS A 455 -7.03 -0.71 9.89
CA HIS A 455 -6.09 -1.69 9.35
C HIS A 455 -6.80 -2.92 8.74
N TYR A 456 -7.72 -2.67 7.81
CA TYR A 456 -8.57 -3.72 7.21
C TYR A 456 -7.96 -4.40 5.97
N LEU A 457 -6.82 -3.91 5.46
CA LEU A 457 -5.95 -4.66 4.54
C LEU A 457 -4.59 -4.96 5.20
N PRO A 458 -4.56 -5.88 6.19
CA PRO A 458 -3.31 -6.30 6.85
C PRO A 458 -2.26 -6.92 5.90
N MET A 459 -2.72 -7.39 4.73
CA MET A 459 -1.96 -8.22 3.80
C MET A 459 -1.75 -7.58 2.43
N VAL A 460 -1.69 -6.25 2.32
CA VAL A 460 -1.15 -5.58 1.11
C VAL A 460 0.28 -6.08 0.83
N SER A 461 1.05 -6.33 1.88
CA SER A 461 2.35 -7.01 1.89
C SER A 461 2.39 -8.39 1.24
N ALA A 462 1.28 -9.14 1.32
CA ALA A 462 1.13 -10.48 0.74
C ALA A 462 0.34 -10.49 -0.57
N LEU A 463 -0.06 -9.32 -1.08
CA LEU A 463 -0.34 -9.13 -2.49
C LEU A 463 1.01 -8.78 -3.17
N PRO A 464 1.61 -9.67 -3.97
CA PRO A 464 2.81 -9.37 -4.77
C PRO A 464 2.40 -8.47 -5.95
N ALA A 465 2.06 -7.23 -5.63
CA ALA A 465 1.30 -6.33 -6.47
C ALA A 465 2.22 -5.28 -7.09
N ARG A 466 2.70 -5.59 -8.29
CA ARG A 466 3.45 -4.69 -9.16
C ARG A 466 2.54 -3.57 -9.68
N LEU A 467 2.23 -2.60 -8.83
CA LEU A 467 1.25 -1.55 -9.12
C LEU A 467 1.90 -0.22 -9.44
N ASN A 468 1.39 0.42 -10.48
CA ASN A 468 1.46 1.86 -10.62
C ASN A 468 0.35 2.53 -9.80
N ASN A 469 0.68 3.63 -9.13
CA ASN A 469 -0.27 4.46 -8.38
C ASN A 469 0.18 5.93 -8.44
N VAL A 470 -0.68 6.81 -8.97
CA VAL A 470 -0.57 8.28 -8.81
C VAL A 470 -1.70 8.71 -7.90
N GLU A 471 -1.38 9.40 -6.80
CA GLU A 471 -2.35 9.97 -5.87
C GLU A 471 -2.18 11.48 -5.79
N LEU A 472 -3.28 12.21 -5.98
CA LEU A 472 -3.32 13.66 -5.97
C LEU A 472 -4.24 14.18 -4.86
N CYS A 473 -3.73 15.12 -4.08
CA CYS A 473 -4.43 15.79 -2.99
C CYS A 473 -4.89 17.20 -3.42
N PHE A 474 -6.17 17.52 -3.19
CA PHE A 474 -6.77 18.80 -3.54
C PHE A 474 -7.92 19.16 -2.59
N LYS A 475 -8.32 20.45 -2.54
CA LYS A 475 -9.46 20.87 -1.70
C LYS A 475 -10.76 20.24 -2.20
N ALA A 476 -11.49 19.56 -1.32
CA ALA A 476 -12.72 18.84 -1.69
C ALA A 476 -13.90 19.79 -2.00
N SER A 477 -13.89 21.02 -1.46
CA SER A 477 -14.90 22.06 -1.71
C SER A 477 -14.41 23.12 -2.70
N SER A 478 -15.32 23.60 -3.54
CA SER A 478 -15.07 24.68 -4.52
C SER A 478 -15.04 26.08 -3.89
N LYS A 479 -15.65 26.23 -2.71
CA LYS A 479 -15.69 27.45 -1.92
C LYS A 479 -15.04 27.24 -0.55
N THR A 480 -14.55 28.31 0.06
CA THR A 480 -14.59 28.44 1.52
C THR A 480 -16.06 28.34 1.95
N ALA A 481 -16.38 27.47 2.91
CA ALA A 481 -17.77 27.27 3.34
C ALA A 481 -18.41 28.62 3.75
N ASP A 482 -19.61 28.88 3.27
CA ASP A 482 -20.41 30.01 3.74
C ASP A 482 -20.84 29.72 5.19
N PRO A 483 -20.44 30.51 6.19
CA PRO A 483 -20.76 30.23 7.59
C PRO A 483 -22.26 30.22 7.90
N SER A 484 -23.10 30.75 7.00
CA SER A 484 -24.56 30.74 7.11
C SER A 484 -25.23 29.55 6.42
N VAL A 485 -24.50 28.78 5.61
CA VAL A 485 -25.00 27.59 4.90
C VAL A 485 -24.22 26.36 5.35
N GLU A 486 -24.68 25.77 6.46
CA GLU A 486 -24.04 24.70 7.25
C GLU A 486 -23.98 23.31 6.58
N ARG A 487 -23.83 23.26 5.24
CA ARG A 487 -23.64 22.02 4.47
C ARG A 487 -22.24 21.98 3.87
N GLU A 488 -21.48 20.94 4.20
CA GLU A 488 -20.19 20.68 3.56
C GLU A 488 -20.37 20.45 2.04
N SER A 489 -19.70 21.30 1.25
CA SER A 489 -19.55 21.11 -0.20
C SER A 489 -18.44 20.11 -0.48
N TYR A 490 -18.72 19.21 -1.42
CA TYR A 490 -17.78 18.23 -1.98
C TYR A 490 -17.66 18.44 -3.50
N ASP A 491 -17.93 19.66 -3.98
CA ASP A 491 -18.13 19.92 -5.41
C ASP A 491 -16.88 19.71 -6.25
N ASN A 492 -15.69 20.03 -5.73
CA ASN A 492 -14.43 19.76 -6.41
C ASN A 492 -14.16 18.25 -6.49
N TYR A 493 -14.45 17.51 -5.41
CA TYR A 493 -14.30 16.06 -5.37
C TYR A 493 -15.22 15.36 -6.39
N PHE A 494 -16.51 15.71 -6.43
CA PHE A 494 -17.43 15.12 -7.41
C PHE A 494 -17.17 15.61 -8.84
N ARG A 495 -16.67 16.84 -9.04
CA ARG A 495 -16.18 17.29 -10.35
C ARG A 495 -14.99 16.44 -10.81
N ALA A 496 -14.00 16.21 -9.94
CA ALA A 496 -12.84 15.39 -10.26
C ALA A 496 -13.22 13.95 -10.68
N LEU A 497 -14.20 13.34 -10.01
CA LEU A 497 -14.68 12.01 -10.37
C LEU A 497 -15.42 11.97 -11.72
N ASN A 498 -16.27 12.96 -12.04
CA ASN A 498 -16.91 13.04 -13.35
C ASN A 498 -15.89 13.28 -14.47
N GLU A 499 -14.97 14.24 -14.30
CA GLU A 499 -13.94 14.58 -15.30
C GLU A 499 -12.98 13.39 -15.54
N LEU A 500 -12.64 12.63 -14.49
CA LEU A 500 -11.88 11.38 -14.59
C LEU A 500 -12.69 10.27 -15.27
N GLY A 501 -13.98 10.13 -14.95
CA GLY A 501 -14.87 9.12 -15.52
C GLY A 501 -15.08 9.26 -17.03
N VAL A 502 -15.35 10.50 -17.49
CA VAL A 502 -15.43 10.82 -18.92
C VAL A 502 -14.16 10.36 -19.64
N ARG A 503 -12.98 10.61 -19.07
CA ARG A 503 -11.69 10.23 -19.66
C ARG A 503 -11.42 8.73 -19.65
N ILE A 504 -11.77 8.02 -18.58
CA ILE A 504 -11.66 6.55 -18.54
C ILE A 504 -12.59 5.92 -19.61
N GLN A 505 -13.77 6.52 -19.82
CA GLN A 505 -14.72 6.11 -20.87
C GLN A 505 -14.21 6.42 -22.28
N ASP A 506 -13.64 7.61 -22.52
CA ASP A 506 -13.03 7.98 -23.80
C ASP A 506 -11.84 7.09 -24.15
N GLU A 507 -10.94 6.82 -23.19
CA GLU A 507 -9.83 5.87 -23.36
C GLU A 507 -10.35 4.48 -23.78
N ALA A 508 -11.35 3.95 -23.06
CA ALA A 508 -11.96 2.65 -23.34
C ALA A 508 -12.70 2.60 -24.69
N TYR A 509 -13.28 3.72 -25.13
CA TYR A 509 -13.85 3.87 -26.48
C TYR A 509 -12.78 3.75 -27.57
N TYR A 510 -11.60 4.35 -27.36
CA TYR A 510 -10.48 4.22 -28.30
C TYR A 510 -9.76 2.87 -28.21
N GLY A 511 -9.89 2.17 -27.08
CA GLY A 511 -9.31 0.85 -26.82
C GLY A 511 -8.09 0.85 -25.91
N ARG A 512 -7.87 1.93 -25.15
CA ARG A 512 -6.83 2.07 -24.13
C ARG A 512 -7.45 1.88 -22.75
N PHE A 513 -6.71 1.25 -21.83
CA PHE A 513 -7.24 0.93 -20.50
C PHE A 513 -6.23 1.31 -19.39
N PRO A 514 -5.93 2.61 -19.23
CA PRO A 514 -4.86 3.07 -18.33
C PRO A 514 -5.19 2.95 -16.83
N VAL A 515 -6.47 2.81 -16.45
CA VAL A 515 -6.90 2.51 -15.07
C VAL A 515 -7.47 1.09 -15.04
N ASN A 516 -6.57 0.10 -15.04
CA ASN A 516 -6.94 -1.31 -15.11
C ASN A 516 -7.03 -2.05 -13.76
N LEU A 517 -7.17 -1.30 -12.67
CA LEU A 517 -7.54 -1.81 -11.35
C LEU A 517 -8.64 -0.95 -10.73
N CYS A 518 -8.29 0.18 -10.12
CA CYS A 518 -9.27 1.02 -9.45
C CYS A 518 -8.88 2.51 -9.44
N VAL A 519 -9.91 3.34 -9.27
CA VAL A 519 -9.79 4.66 -8.66
C VAL A 519 -10.09 4.48 -7.17
N GLU A 520 -9.28 5.05 -6.30
CA GLU A 520 -9.53 5.09 -4.85
C GLU A 520 -9.61 6.55 -4.41
N SER A 521 -10.44 6.87 -3.42
CA SER A 521 -10.32 8.17 -2.75
C SER A 521 -10.55 8.11 -1.25
N ARG A 522 -9.89 9.03 -0.56
CA ARG A 522 -9.96 9.24 0.89
C ARG A 522 -10.20 10.72 1.17
N ILE A 523 -11.16 11.02 2.04
CA ILE A 523 -11.37 12.39 2.54
C ILE A 523 -10.55 12.60 3.82
N CYS A 524 -9.79 13.69 3.88
CA CYS A 524 -8.93 14.02 5.01
C CYS A 524 -9.22 15.43 5.56
N GLY A 525 -8.86 15.65 6.81
CA GLY A 525 -8.67 16.98 7.38
C GLY A 525 -7.42 17.69 6.86
N SER A 526 -7.22 18.93 7.31
CA SER A 526 -6.05 19.75 7.04
C SER A 526 -4.89 19.40 7.99
N SER A 527 -3.69 19.24 7.45
CA SER A 527 -2.46 19.09 8.24
C SER A 527 -1.82 20.44 8.59
N PRO A 528 -1.19 20.60 9.78
CA PRO A 528 -0.36 21.74 10.12
C PRO A 528 1.09 21.64 9.60
N CYS A 529 1.50 20.49 9.03
CA CYS A 529 2.86 20.29 8.53
C CYS A 529 3.01 20.87 7.10
N PRO A 530 3.88 21.86 6.83
CA PRO A 530 3.90 22.61 5.55
C PRO A 530 4.09 21.79 4.26
N LEU A 531 4.79 20.65 4.35
CA LEU A 531 5.01 19.73 3.22
C LEU A 531 3.91 18.66 3.07
N ALA A 532 2.89 18.64 3.92
CA ALA A 532 1.77 17.73 3.75
C ALA A 532 0.97 18.08 2.48
N PRO A 533 0.51 17.09 1.69
CA PRO A 533 -0.37 17.35 0.56
C PRO A 533 -1.68 18.04 0.97
N CYS A 534 -2.18 17.77 2.18
CA CYS A 534 -3.34 18.42 2.79
C CYS A 534 -2.99 19.62 3.70
N TYR A 535 -1.83 20.27 3.53
CA TYR A 535 -1.43 21.42 4.35
C TYR A 535 -2.43 22.59 4.26
N SER A 536 -2.91 23.08 5.41
CA SER A 536 -3.67 24.32 5.52
C SER A 536 -3.73 24.82 6.97
N THR A 537 -3.45 26.11 7.18
CA THR A 537 -3.62 26.81 8.47
C THR A 537 -5.09 27.01 8.87
N GLN A 538 -6.02 26.73 7.96
CA GLN A 538 -7.47 26.74 8.20
C GLN A 538 -8.03 25.32 8.12
N SER A 539 -8.94 24.97 9.03
CA SER A 539 -9.66 23.69 8.98
C SER A 539 -10.42 23.55 7.65
N LYS A 540 -10.03 22.55 6.84
CA LYS A 540 -10.56 22.27 5.50
C LYS A 540 -10.66 20.76 5.28
N LYS A 541 -11.49 20.36 4.32
CA LYS A 541 -11.53 18.99 3.80
C LYS A 541 -10.71 18.90 2.51
N PHE A 542 -9.83 17.91 2.45
CA PHE A 542 -9.08 17.55 1.27
C PHE A 542 -9.57 16.20 0.75
N CYS A 543 -9.54 16.01 -0.57
CA CYS A 543 -9.64 14.71 -1.19
C CYS A 543 -8.24 14.29 -1.62
N PHE A 544 -7.83 13.09 -1.23
CA PHE A 544 -6.80 12.33 -1.91
C PHE A 544 -7.49 11.39 -2.90
N LEU A 545 -7.04 11.39 -4.14
CA LEU A 545 -7.60 10.60 -5.23
C LEU A 545 -6.48 9.84 -5.92
N ASP A 546 -6.46 8.53 -5.76
CA ASP A 546 -5.55 7.61 -6.44
C ASP A 546 -6.17 7.15 -7.76
N ILE A 547 -5.36 7.09 -8.81
CA ILE A 547 -5.54 6.14 -9.90
C ILE A 547 -4.56 4.98 -9.71
N ILE A 548 -5.03 3.74 -9.88
CA ILE A 548 -4.26 2.52 -9.62
C ILE A 548 -4.35 1.59 -10.83
N SER A 549 -3.19 1.05 -11.23
CA SER A 549 -3.04 0.22 -12.43
C SER A 549 -1.87 -0.76 -12.28
N SER A 550 -1.78 -1.73 -13.18
CA SER A 550 -0.62 -2.65 -13.30
C SER A 550 0.65 -1.89 -13.72
N ILE A 551 1.85 -2.32 -13.30
CA ILE A 551 3.09 -1.60 -13.62
C ILE A 551 3.37 -1.49 -15.13
N HIS A 552 3.06 -2.54 -15.89
CA HIS A 552 3.29 -2.61 -17.34
C HIS A 552 2.14 -2.02 -18.18
N THR A 553 1.14 -1.35 -17.59
CA THR A 553 -0.03 -0.85 -18.34
C THR A 553 0.38 0.17 -19.42
N PRO A 554 0.04 -0.06 -20.70
CA PRO A 554 0.30 0.90 -21.77
C PRO A 554 -0.37 2.26 -21.49
N SER A 555 0.18 3.33 -22.06
CA SER A 555 -0.32 4.70 -21.90
C SER A 555 -0.33 5.27 -20.46
N TRP A 556 0.04 4.49 -19.42
CA TRP A 556 -0.01 4.92 -18.01
C TRP A 556 0.58 6.31 -17.75
N LYS A 557 1.83 6.56 -18.18
CA LYS A 557 2.52 7.84 -17.97
C LYS A 557 1.83 9.01 -18.67
N HIS A 558 1.16 8.76 -19.80
CA HIS A 558 0.38 9.78 -20.51
C HIS A 558 -0.92 10.08 -19.75
N PHE A 559 -1.64 9.05 -19.31
CA PHE A 559 -2.87 9.22 -18.53
C PHE A 559 -2.62 9.84 -17.14
N GLY A 560 -1.51 9.51 -16.47
CA GLY A 560 -1.09 10.15 -15.22
C GLY A 560 -0.80 11.65 -15.39
N ASN A 561 -0.21 12.02 -16.52
CA ASN A 561 -0.07 13.43 -16.93
C ASN A 561 -1.43 14.10 -17.14
N GLU A 562 -2.32 13.48 -17.92
CA GLU A 562 -3.66 14.03 -18.15
C GLU A 562 -4.44 14.20 -16.85
N PHE A 563 -4.46 13.18 -15.99
CA PHE A 563 -5.10 13.18 -14.67
C PHE A 563 -4.63 14.37 -13.83
N PHE A 564 -3.32 14.60 -13.75
CA PHE A 564 -2.77 15.76 -13.06
C PHE A 564 -3.28 17.09 -13.63
N GLN A 565 -3.34 17.25 -14.96
CA GLN A 565 -3.88 18.48 -15.56
C GLN A 565 -5.38 18.67 -15.25
N VAL A 566 -6.17 17.60 -15.12
CA VAL A 566 -7.60 17.71 -14.73
C VAL A 566 -7.73 18.19 -13.29
N ILE A 567 -7.00 17.59 -12.34
CA ILE A 567 -7.08 18.00 -10.94
C ILE A 567 -6.51 19.41 -10.75
N LYS A 568 -5.44 19.78 -11.48
CA LYS A 568 -4.90 21.14 -11.52
C LYS A 568 -5.87 22.18 -12.10
N SER A 569 -6.80 21.79 -12.97
CA SER A 569 -7.90 22.64 -13.47
C SER A 569 -9.08 22.79 -12.48
N ILE A 570 -9.07 22.02 -11.39
CA ILE A 570 -10.09 22.03 -10.32
C ILE A 570 -9.53 22.74 -9.07
N ASP A 571 -8.29 22.44 -8.70
CA ASP A 571 -7.52 23.18 -7.69
C ASP A 571 -6.09 23.40 -8.21
N PRO A 572 -5.72 24.65 -8.59
CA PRO A 572 -4.36 24.99 -9.02
C PRO A 572 -3.28 24.75 -7.94
N ASN A 573 -3.67 24.43 -6.70
CA ASN A 573 -2.78 24.11 -5.59
C ASN A 573 -2.70 22.60 -5.30
N VAL A 574 -3.13 21.74 -6.24
CA VAL A 574 -3.03 20.28 -6.14
C VAL A 574 -1.61 19.83 -5.78
N LYS A 575 -1.47 18.85 -4.89
CA LYS A 575 -0.18 18.29 -4.45
C LYS A 575 -0.18 16.78 -4.64
N PRO A 576 0.87 16.17 -5.23
CA PRO A 576 1.00 14.71 -5.24
C PRO A 576 1.30 14.19 -3.83
N SER A 577 0.87 12.96 -3.53
CA SER A 577 1.35 12.24 -2.35
C SER A 577 2.81 11.83 -2.55
N LEU A 578 3.69 12.29 -1.67
CA LEU A 578 5.14 12.20 -1.86
C LEU A 578 5.71 10.77 -1.86
N GLY A 579 4.95 9.78 -1.36
CA GLY A 579 5.28 8.34 -1.41
C GLY A 579 4.64 7.55 -2.57
N LYS A 580 3.87 8.20 -3.44
CA LYS A 580 3.25 7.61 -4.64
C LYS A 580 4.00 8.07 -5.90
N GLN A 581 3.69 7.54 -7.08
CA GLN A 581 4.34 7.98 -8.31
C GLN A 581 3.91 9.40 -8.68
N TRP A 582 4.86 10.25 -9.05
CA TRP A 582 4.62 11.58 -9.60
C TRP A 582 5.76 12.11 -10.49
N VAL A 583 6.99 11.58 -10.41
CA VAL A 583 8.18 12.08 -11.15
C VAL A 583 8.06 11.95 -12.67
N HIS A 584 7.14 11.12 -13.17
CA HIS A 584 6.84 10.99 -14.61
C HIS A 584 5.85 12.05 -15.14
N ILE A 585 5.38 12.97 -14.30
CA ILE A 585 4.45 14.04 -14.67
C ILE A 585 5.24 15.29 -15.11
N ASP A 586 4.90 15.84 -16.27
CA ASP A 586 5.58 16.96 -16.89
C ASP A 586 5.39 18.25 -16.09
N GLY A 587 6.50 18.93 -15.77
CA GLY A 587 6.52 20.15 -14.95
C GLY A 587 6.15 19.94 -13.48
N ILE A 588 6.10 18.70 -12.98
CA ILE A 588 5.67 18.41 -11.60
C ILE A 588 6.61 19.01 -10.55
N TYR A 589 7.91 19.07 -10.81
CA TYR A 589 8.90 19.63 -9.89
C TYR A 589 8.71 21.13 -9.72
N ASP A 590 8.55 21.88 -10.82
CA ASP A 590 8.23 23.31 -10.80
C ASP A 590 6.92 23.58 -10.06
N HIS A 591 5.92 22.72 -10.30
CA HIS A 591 4.64 22.81 -9.62
C HIS A 591 4.76 22.58 -8.11
N ILE A 592 5.44 21.51 -7.66
CA ILE A 592 5.70 21.26 -6.23
C ILE A 592 6.49 22.42 -5.61
N ARG A 593 7.52 22.93 -6.29
CA ARG A 593 8.33 24.07 -5.82
C ARG A 593 7.49 25.30 -5.52
N GLU A 594 6.49 25.61 -6.35
CA GLU A 594 5.59 26.74 -6.11
C GLU A 594 4.51 26.41 -5.05
N VAL A 595 3.81 25.27 -5.12
CA VAL A 595 2.69 24.98 -4.18
C VAL A 595 3.15 24.53 -2.78
N CYS A 596 4.41 24.13 -2.62
CA CYS A 596 5.03 23.75 -1.34
C CYS A 596 6.19 24.69 -0.93
N LYS A 597 6.34 25.84 -1.58
CA LYS A 597 7.45 26.80 -1.43
C LYS A 597 7.88 27.08 0.00
N GLU A 598 6.92 27.37 0.87
CA GLU A 598 7.16 27.67 2.29
C GLU A 598 7.74 26.44 3.01
N GLY A 599 7.08 25.28 2.91
CA GLY A 599 7.58 24.04 3.52
C GLY A 599 8.91 23.53 2.95
N LEU A 600 9.18 23.78 1.68
CA LEU A 600 10.49 23.50 1.08
C LEU A 600 11.57 24.44 1.60
N ALA A 601 11.27 25.73 1.82
CA ALA A 601 12.21 26.64 2.46
C ALA A 601 12.54 26.20 3.90
N GLU A 602 11.54 25.82 4.70
CA GLU A 602 11.75 25.33 6.07
C GLU A 602 12.53 23.99 6.13
N LEU A 603 12.37 23.12 5.13
CA LEU A 603 13.17 21.90 5.03
C LEU A 603 14.59 22.18 4.49
N LYS A 604 14.77 23.20 3.63
CA LYS A 604 16.09 23.69 3.16
C LYS A 604 16.87 24.31 4.34
N GLU A 605 16.20 25.01 5.27
CA GLU A 605 16.78 25.46 6.56
C GLU A 605 17.31 24.26 7.39
N LEU A 606 16.50 23.22 7.59
CA LEU A 606 16.88 22.01 8.33
C LEU A 606 18.06 21.27 7.68
N GLN A 607 18.02 21.09 6.35
CA GLN A 607 19.07 20.41 5.59
C GLN A 607 20.40 21.17 5.67
N GLN A 608 20.39 22.50 5.60
CA GLN A 608 21.59 23.32 5.72
C GLN A 608 22.18 23.32 7.15
N GLU A 609 21.37 23.11 8.19
CA GLU A 609 21.86 23.00 9.57
C GLU A 609 22.53 21.64 9.85
N TYR A 610 21.90 20.53 9.41
CA TYR A 610 22.25 19.17 9.83
C TYR A 610 22.91 18.28 8.74
N ASP A 611 22.87 18.67 7.47
CA ASP A 611 23.47 17.91 6.37
C ASP A 611 24.07 18.83 5.29
N LYS A 612 25.10 19.59 5.67
CA LYS A 612 25.76 20.61 4.82
C LYS A 612 26.34 20.04 3.52
N ASP A 613 26.83 18.80 3.55
CA ASP A 613 27.37 18.09 2.39
C ASP A 613 26.27 17.40 1.54
N GLY A 614 25.01 17.46 2.01
CA GLY A 614 23.85 16.86 1.39
C GLY A 614 23.95 15.34 1.27
N ARG A 615 24.53 14.63 2.24
CA ARG A 615 24.67 13.17 2.24
C ARG A 615 23.31 12.47 2.09
N PHE A 616 22.24 13.00 2.68
CA PHE A 616 20.88 12.41 2.60
C PHE A 616 20.06 12.93 1.40
N MET A 617 20.66 13.73 0.52
CA MET A 617 20.02 14.27 -0.67
C MET A 617 20.12 13.27 -1.84
N THR A 618 19.07 12.45 -1.98
CA THR A 618 18.89 11.57 -3.14
C THR A 618 18.44 12.37 -4.37
N PRO A 619 18.58 11.87 -5.61
CA PRO A 619 18.36 12.68 -6.81
C PRO A 619 16.97 13.32 -6.92
N ALA A 620 15.90 12.61 -6.53
CA ALA A 620 14.56 13.19 -6.54
C ALA A 620 14.37 14.26 -5.45
N ILE A 621 15.01 14.08 -4.28
CA ILE A 621 15.02 15.05 -3.19
C ILE A 621 15.81 16.30 -3.61
N THR A 622 17.02 16.16 -4.14
CA THR A 622 17.83 17.28 -4.66
C THR A 622 17.04 18.15 -5.62
N LYS A 623 16.32 17.54 -6.56
CA LYS A 623 15.52 18.24 -7.57
C LYS A 623 14.31 19.00 -7.02
N LEU A 624 13.85 18.73 -5.79
CA LEU A 624 12.86 19.56 -5.10
C LEU A 624 13.43 20.90 -4.58
N PHE A 625 14.76 21.02 -4.48
CA PHE A 625 15.45 22.22 -3.97
C PHE A 625 16.34 22.92 -5.00
N GLU A 626 16.42 22.42 -6.24
CA GLU A 626 16.94 23.15 -7.40
C GLU A 626 16.08 24.41 -7.63
N ASP A 627 16.75 25.54 -7.87
CA ASP A 627 16.14 26.88 -8.03
C ASP A 627 15.83 27.21 -9.52
#